data_AF-A0A090TCC1-F1
#
_entry.id   AF-A0A090TCC1-F1
#
_cell.length_a   1.000
_cell.length_b   1.000
_cell.length_c   1.000
_cell.angle_alpha   90.00
_cell.angle_beta   90.00
_cell.angle_gamma   90.00
#
_symmetry.space_group_name_H-M   'P 1'
#
loop_
_entity.id
_entity.type
_entity.pdbx_description
1 polymer ?
#
loop_
_entity_poly.entity_id
_entity_poly.type
_entity_poly.pdbx_seq_one_letter_code
_entity_poly.pdbx_strand_id
1 'polypeptide(L)'
;MYRWVVAEAAATLKRCLRETFLVIQLRLVRYWAIRCRTFSFRPSRFSLVCTKRRFFAPYTALNPYAISAPRQSIQSSANRTRYCDRLQYFLVPNGTVIGRGQITKLLGRRALGRNSRYIAIILLSLALCQKGINSTLRGGVLFLAVVSLCALIATGSRGPMLFFFIALVLLFAFNNRKLFWGLLVVTAVALLVMKESVLFHSIYERVASIFANDNASNNARLLMWSNALGFIEFNIQHHFSTFLFGTGDSSLEALLTQYLSSVGSIEEMQKSVNDQMSINDFHNLYLDSAIRMGAIFTLAYLSFIGYLLLALSNMVLNGNKNAWMSISLIVTYLGIGTVYSNNLEFQTAIFFFLLALCITWPNSKASAANS
;
A
#
# COMPACT_ATOMS: atom_id res chain seq x y z
N MET A 1 28.20 11.17 34.63
CA MET A 1 27.92 12.13 33.54
C MET A 1 27.30 11.46 32.31
N TYR A 2 27.96 10.51 31.65
CA TYR A 2 27.47 9.86 30.41
C TYR A 2 26.08 9.20 30.51
N ARG A 3 25.81 8.43 31.58
CA ARG A 3 24.49 7.81 31.80
C ARG A 3 23.35 8.82 31.97
N TRP A 4 23.65 9.99 32.53
CA TRP A 4 22.67 11.06 32.72
C TRP A 4 22.35 11.75 31.38
N VAL A 5 23.38 12.05 30.56
CA VAL A 5 23.20 12.63 29.21
C VAL A 5 22.38 11.70 28.30
N VAL A 6 22.63 10.39 28.35
CA VAL A 6 21.85 9.41 27.56
C VAL A 6 20.39 9.32 28.05
N ALA A 7 20.15 9.38 29.36
CA ALA A 7 18.80 9.38 29.92
C ALA A 7 18.02 10.66 29.56
N GLU A 8 18.67 11.82 29.64
CA GLU A 8 18.09 13.12 29.29
C GLU A 8 17.77 13.20 27.79
N ALA A 9 18.67 12.71 26.93
CA ALA A 9 18.46 12.64 25.49
C ALA A 9 17.30 11.68 25.13
N ALA A 10 17.21 10.52 25.79
CA ALA A 10 16.12 9.57 25.58
C ALA A 10 14.77 10.13 26.07
N ALA A 11 14.75 10.85 27.19
CA ALA A 11 13.55 11.51 27.71
C ALA A 11 13.09 12.66 26.79
N THR A 12 14.03 13.46 26.29
CA THR A 12 13.78 14.55 25.33
C THR A 12 13.27 14.01 24.00
N LEU A 13 13.88 12.95 23.47
CA LEU A 13 13.43 12.27 22.26
C LEU A 13 12.03 11.68 22.44
N LYS A 14 11.75 11.04 23.59
CA LYS A 14 10.42 10.51 23.92
C LYS A 14 9.37 11.62 23.99
N ARG A 15 9.73 12.80 24.52
CA ARG A 15 8.85 13.99 24.59
C ARG A 15 8.60 14.59 23.20
N CYS A 16 9.66 14.77 22.41
CA CYS A 16 9.56 15.21 21.00
C CYS A 16 8.72 14.25 20.15
N LEU A 17 8.92 12.94 20.29
CA LEU A 17 8.13 11.93 19.58
C LEU A 17 6.67 11.97 20.02
N ARG A 18 6.39 12.13 21.31
CA ARG A 18 5.02 12.25 21.83
C ARG A 18 4.31 13.50 21.29
N GLU A 19 4.98 14.65 21.29
CA GLU A 19 4.42 15.91 20.78
C GLU A 19 4.27 15.91 19.27
N THR A 20 5.28 15.44 18.53
CA THR A 20 5.21 15.29 17.07
C THR A 20 4.10 14.31 16.68
N PHE A 21 3.96 13.19 17.40
CA PHE A 21 2.86 12.25 17.21
C PHE A 21 1.51 12.89 17.51
N LEU A 22 1.38 13.68 18.58
CA LEU A 22 0.14 14.41 18.89
C LEU A 22 -0.21 15.43 17.81
N VAL A 23 0.78 16.17 17.30
CA VAL A 23 0.62 17.14 16.20
C VAL A 23 0.23 16.44 14.91
N ILE A 24 0.84 15.29 14.58
CA ILE A 24 0.48 14.49 13.40
C ILE A 24 -0.94 13.94 13.56
N GLN A 25 -1.30 13.36 14.72
CA GLN A 25 -2.66 12.88 15.00
C GLN A 25 -3.68 14.02 14.90
N LEU A 26 -3.41 15.19 15.48
CA LEU A 26 -4.28 16.35 15.38
C LEU A 26 -4.38 16.88 13.95
N ARG A 27 -3.29 16.89 13.17
CA ARG A 27 -3.31 17.27 11.75
C ARG A 27 -4.07 16.25 10.89
N LEU A 28 -3.93 14.96 11.16
CA LEU A 28 -4.67 13.89 10.47
C LEU A 28 -6.16 13.92 10.84
N VAL A 29 -6.49 14.10 12.12
CA VAL A 29 -7.88 14.29 12.59
C VAL A 29 -8.47 15.57 12.00
N ARG A 30 -7.72 16.68 11.93
CA ARG A 30 -8.18 17.94 11.34
C ARG A 30 -8.30 17.83 9.82
N TYR A 31 -7.38 17.13 9.14
CA TYR A 31 -7.48 16.81 7.72
C TYR A 31 -8.72 15.96 7.43
N TRP A 32 -8.98 14.93 8.25
CA TRP A 32 -10.20 14.12 8.19
C TRP A 32 -11.45 14.93 8.51
N ALA A 33 -11.44 15.78 9.54
CA ALA A 33 -12.56 16.62 9.93
C ALA A 33 -12.88 17.69 8.87
N ILE A 34 -11.88 18.26 8.19
CA ILE A 34 -12.06 19.18 7.06
C ILE A 34 -12.66 18.43 5.86
N ARG A 35 -12.15 17.23 5.58
CA ARG A 35 -12.65 16.37 4.50
C ARG A 35 -14.04 15.78 4.77
N CYS A 36 -14.44 15.71 6.05
CA CYS A 36 -15.80 15.34 6.47
C CYS A 36 -16.74 16.56 6.61
N ARG A 37 -16.25 17.78 6.89
CA ARG A 37 -17.08 19.00 6.94
C ARG A 37 -17.59 19.46 5.57
N THR A 38 -16.94 19.04 4.48
CA THR A 38 -17.52 19.16 3.13
C THR A 38 -18.71 18.23 2.90
N PHE A 39 -19.05 17.37 3.86
CA PHE A 39 -20.28 16.58 3.95
C PHE A 39 -21.15 17.06 5.14
N SER A 40 -21.65 18.30 5.05
CA SER A 40 -22.67 18.80 5.97
C SER A 40 -24.05 18.33 5.51
N PHE A 41 -24.61 17.35 6.23
CA PHE A 41 -26.00 16.91 6.10
C PHE A 41 -26.89 17.96 6.79
N ARG A 42 -27.56 18.82 6.01
CA ARG A 42 -28.63 19.68 6.56
C ARG A 42 -29.90 18.83 6.72
N PRO A 43 -30.56 18.81 7.88
CA PRO A 43 -31.91 18.26 8.00
C PRO A 43 -32.89 19.27 7.39
N SER A 44 -33.38 19.00 6.18
CA SER A 44 -34.42 19.83 5.55
C SER A 44 -35.81 19.43 6.07
N ARG A 45 -36.48 20.40 6.72
CA ARG A 45 -37.94 20.43 6.88
C ARG A 45 -38.60 20.42 5.50
N PHE A 46 -39.70 19.68 5.39
CA PHE A 46 -40.57 19.68 4.23
C PHE A 46 -41.30 21.03 4.10
N SER A 47 -41.28 21.62 2.91
CA SER A 47 -42.37 22.49 2.44
C SER A 47 -42.51 22.32 0.93
N LEU A 48 -43.68 21.88 0.48
CA LEU A 48 -44.12 22.01 -0.91
C LEU A 48 -44.26 23.50 -1.22
N VAL A 49 -43.55 23.99 -2.25
CA VAL A 49 -43.93 25.21 -2.94
C VAL A 49 -43.91 24.93 -4.44
N CYS A 50 -45.11 24.97 -5.01
CA CYS A 50 -45.36 24.96 -6.44
C CYS A 50 -45.36 26.41 -6.91
N THR A 51 -44.47 26.79 -7.83
CA THR A 51 -44.63 28.01 -8.62
C THR A 51 -44.13 27.84 -10.04
N LYS A 52 -45.09 27.87 -10.96
CA LYS A 52 -44.94 28.23 -12.38
C LYS A 52 -44.37 29.64 -12.51
N ARG A 53 -43.43 29.86 -13.44
CA ARG A 53 -43.40 31.04 -14.32
C ARG A 53 -42.55 30.80 -15.57
N ARG A 54 -43.09 31.24 -16.72
CA ARG A 54 -42.49 31.26 -18.07
C ARG A 54 -42.03 32.67 -18.43
N PHE A 55 -41.21 32.74 -19.51
CA PHE A 55 -40.93 33.85 -20.44
C PHE A 55 -39.96 34.94 -19.93
N PHE A 56 -39.04 35.55 -20.71
CA PHE A 56 -38.79 35.70 -22.17
C PHE A 56 -37.26 35.86 -22.43
N ALA A 57 -36.81 35.63 -23.67
CA ALA A 57 -35.45 35.76 -24.23
C ALA A 57 -35.04 37.25 -24.51
N PRO A 58 -34.07 37.62 -25.40
CA PRO A 58 -32.84 36.98 -25.94
C PRO A 58 -31.61 37.94 -25.88
N TYR A 59 -30.42 37.54 -26.39
CA TYR A 59 -29.66 38.28 -27.43
C TYR A 59 -28.34 37.58 -27.81
N THR A 60 -28.05 37.74 -29.09
CA THR A 60 -27.04 37.18 -29.99
C THR A 60 -25.68 37.88 -29.99
N ALA A 61 -24.61 37.14 -30.31
CA ALA A 61 -23.50 37.53 -31.20
C ALA A 61 -22.58 36.30 -31.37
N LEU A 62 -22.55 35.56 -32.49
CA LEU A 62 -21.84 35.83 -33.76
C LEU A 62 -20.39 36.31 -33.59
N ASN A 63 -19.42 35.41 -33.82
CA ASN A 63 -18.30 35.71 -34.72
C ASN A 63 -17.73 34.41 -35.34
N PRO A 64 -17.38 34.40 -36.65
CA PRO A 64 -17.10 33.23 -37.44
C PRO A 64 -15.59 33.02 -37.63
N TYR A 65 -15.11 31.78 -37.61
CA TYR A 65 -13.98 31.36 -38.44
C TYR A 65 -14.14 29.88 -38.76
N ALA A 66 -14.64 29.64 -39.98
CA ALA A 66 -14.63 28.36 -40.64
C ALA A 66 -13.35 28.26 -41.47
N ILE A 67 -12.55 27.22 -41.24
CA ILE A 67 -11.56 26.74 -42.23
C ILE A 67 -11.74 25.23 -42.39
N SER A 68 -12.11 24.90 -43.62
CA SER A 68 -12.23 23.64 -44.34
C SER A 68 -11.61 22.35 -43.75
N ALA A 69 -12.47 21.33 -43.62
CA ALA A 69 -12.11 19.92 -43.62
C ALA A 69 -12.21 19.33 -45.05
N PRO A 70 -11.42 18.31 -45.42
CA PRO A 70 -11.71 17.45 -46.55
C PRO A 70 -12.62 16.28 -46.14
N ARG A 71 -13.64 16.05 -46.98
CA ARG A 71 -14.54 14.89 -46.98
C ARG A 71 -13.75 13.58 -47.04
N GLN A 72 -14.04 12.65 -46.11
CA GLN A 72 -13.92 11.23 -46.37
C GLN A 72 -15.25 10.52 -46.14
N SER A 73 -15.54 9.64 -47.08
CA SER A 73 -16.80 8.97 -47.36
C SER A 73 -17.21 7.96 -46.29
N ILE A 74 -18.50 8.00 -46.02
CA ILE A 74 -19.27 7.05 -45.21
C ILE A 74 -19.31 5.70 -45.94
N GLN A 75 -18.85 4.63 -45.28
CA GLN A 75 -19.37 3.29 -45.53
C GLN A 75 -19.90 2.70 -44.22
N SER A 76 -21.14 2.24 -44.32
CA SER A 76 -21.98 1.66 -43.30
C SER A 76 -21.55 0.26 -42.89
N SER A 77 -21.54 -0.03 -41.59
CA SER A 77 -21.83 -1.38 -41.10
C SER A 77 -22.57 -1.31 -39.77
N ALA A 78 -23.89 -1.51 -39.87
CA ALA A 78 -24.80 -1.70 -38.77
C ALA A 78 -24.57 -3.08 -38.14
N ASN A 79 -24.31 -3.12 -36.82
CA ASN A 79 -24.78 -4.14 -35.88
C ASN A 79 -24.12 -3.92 -34.52
N ARG A 80 -24.79 -3.17 -33.63
CA ARG A 80 -24.56 -3.28 -32.18
C ARG A 80 -25.89 -3.51 -31.48
N THR A 81 -26.02 -4.75 -31.03
CA THR A 81 -27.00 -5.24 -30.05
C THR A 81 -26.99 -4.36 -28.80
N ARG A 82 -28.20 -3.93 -28.39
CA ARG A 82 -28.44 -3.14 -27.17
C ARG A 82 -28.24 -4.03 -25.94
N TYR A 83 -27.20 -3.77 -25.16
CA TYR A 83 -27.17 -4.16 -23.74
C TYR A 83 -27.90 -3.08 -22.94
N CYS A 84 -29.10 -3.41 -22.45
CA CYS A 84 -29.82 -2.59 -21.49
C CYS A 84 -29.21 -2.79 -20.09
N ASP A 85 -28.16 -2.04 -19.77
CA ASP A 85 -27.73 -1.86 -18.39
C ASP A 85 -28.72 -0.91 -17.69
N ARG A 86 -29.60 -1.47 -16.86
CA ARG A 86 -30.39 -0.72 -15.88
C ARG A 86 -29.44 -0.11 -14.84
N LEU A 87 -28.98 1.11 -15.11
CA LEU A 87 -28.31 1.96 -14.13
C LEU A 87 -29.33 2.41 -13.06
N GLN A 88 -29.35 1.72 -11.92
CA GLN A 88 -30.02 2.19 -10.71
C GLN A 88 -29.17 3.31 -10.10
N TYR A 89 -29.61 4.55 -10.26
CA TYR A 89 -29.05 5.71 -9.58
C TYR A 89 -29.74 5.88 -8.22
N PHE A 90 -28.96 6.05 -7.15
CA PHE A 90 -29.47 6.50 -5.86
C PHE A 90 -29.38 8.02 -5.83
N LEU A 91 -30.53 8.70 -5.75
CA LEU A 91 -30.59 10.14 -5.57
C LEU A 91 -30.27 10.46 -4.11
N VAL A 92 -29.15 11.16 -3.88
CA VAL A 92 -28.84 11.80 -2.61
C VAL A 92 -29.58 13.16 -2.57
N PRO A 93 -30.08 13.64 -1.42
CA PRO A 93 -31.00 14.79 -1.33
C PRO A 93 -30.51 16.12 -1.91
N ASN A 94 -29.22 16.25 -2.27
CA ASN A 94 -28.64 17.48 -2.83
C ASN A 94 -28.52 17.48 -4.37
N GLY A 95 -29.14 16.53 -5.07
CA GLY A 95 -29.11 16.49 -6.55
C GLY A 95 -27.76 16.05 -7.15
N THR A 96 -26.76 15.74 -6.33
CA THR A 96 -25.53 15.09 -6.77
C THR A 96 -25.79 13.62 -7.10
N VAL A 97 -25.73 13.30 -8.39
CA VAL A 97 -25.79 11.92 -8.89
C VAL A 97 -24.46 11.24 -8.55
N ILE A 98 -24.38 10.62 -7.36
CA ILE A 98 -23.25 9.74 -7.02
C ILE A 98 -23.47 8.44 -7.79
N GLY A 99 -22.81 8.32 -8.95
CA GLY A 99 -22.80 7.06 -9.70
C GLY A 99 -22.32 5.92 -8.80
N ARG A 100 -23.01 4.77 -8.85
CA ARG A 100 -22.70 3.55 -8.07
C ARG A 100 -21.20 3.19 -8.07
N GLY A 101 -20.48 3.57 -9.13
CA GLY A 101 -19.03 3.40 -9.29
C GLY A 101 -18.13 4.18 -8.32
N GLN A 102 -18.57 5.30 -7.73
CA GLN A 102 -17.71 6.09 -6.82
C GLN A 102 -17.64 5.51 -5.40
N ILE A 103 -18.74 4.99 -4.87
CA ILE A 103 -18.76 4.35 -3.53
C ILE A 103 -17.99 3.01 -3.57
N THR A 104 -18.11 2.23 -4.64
CA THR A 104 -17.29 1.02 -4.86
C THR A 104 -15.82 1.33 -5.12
N LYS A 105 -15.45 2.54 -5.57
CA LYS A 105 -14.05 2.97 -5.67
C LYS A 105 -13.47 3.34 -4.30
N LEU A 106 -14.26 3.98 -3.42
CA LEU A 106 -13.85 4.38 -2.07
C LEU A 106 -13.67 3.19 -1.11
N LEU A 107 -14.55 2.18 -1.18
CA LEU A 107 -14.39 0.88 -0.51
C LEU A 107 -13.82 -0.18 -1.47
N GLY A 108 -12.99 0.25 -2.43
CA GLY A 108 -12.46 -0.64 -3.46
C GLY A 108 -11.84 -1.88 -2.84
N ARG A 109 -12.32 -3.07 -3.25
CA ARG A 109 -11.76 -4.39 -2.85
C ARG A 109 -10.22 -4.41 -2.86
N ARG A 110 -9.61 -3.65 -3.78
CA ARG A 110 -8.15 -3.49 -3.91
C ARG A 110 -7.49 -2.70 -2.76
N ALA A 111 -8.15 -1.72 -2.16
CA ALA A 111 -7.60 -0.96 -1.03
C ALA A 111 -7.62 -1.79 0.27
N LEU A 112 -8.74 -2.46 0.54
CA LEU A 112 -8.89 -3.32 1.73
C LEU A 112 -7.85 -4.44 1.72
N GLY A 113 -7.68 -5.10 0.58
CA GLY A 113 -6.72 -6.20 0.45
C GLY A 113 -5.24 -5.76 0.45
N ARG A 114 -4.93 -4.51 0.07
CA ARG A 114 -3.56 -3.98 0.20
C ARG A 114 -3.14 -3.84 1.67
N ASN A 115 -4.05 -3.43 2.54
CA ASN A 115 -3.74 -3.22 3.95
C ASN A 115 -3.98 -4.47 4.81
N SER A 116 -4.77 -5.44 4.33
CA SER A 116 -5.11 -6.65 5.09
C SER A 116 -3.90 -7.48 5.48
N ARG A 117 -2.79 -7.44 4.74
CA ARG A 117 -1.52 -8.10 5.10
C ARG A 117 -0.89 -7.58 6.39
N TYR A 118 -0.88 -6.26 6.58
CA TYR A 118 -0.34 -5.62 7.79
C TYR A 118 -1.24 -5.89 8.98
N ILE A 119 -2.56 -5.83 8.77
CA ILE A 119 -3.56 -6.14 9.79
C ILE A 119 -3.47 -7.62 10.18
N ALA A 120 -3.40 -8.54 9.22
CA ALA A 120 -3.32 -9.98 9.47
C ALA A 120 -2.09 -10.34 10.30
N ILE A 121 -0.90 -9.80 9.97
CA ILE A 121 0.32 -10.16 10.71
C ILE A 121 0.29 -9.63 12.15
N ILE A 122 -0.27 -8.44 12.37
CA ILE A 122 -0.44 -7.88 13.71
C ILE A 122 -1.44 -8.70 14.52
N LEU A 123 -2.63 -8.99 13.95
CA LEU A 123 -3.68 -9.75 14.65
C LEU A 123 -3.21 -11.17 14.99
N LEU A 124 -2.51 -11.83 14.07
CA LEU A 124 -1.97 -13.17 14.29
C LEU A 124 -0.88 -13.16 15.37
N SER A 125 0.02 -12.16 15.33
CA SER A 125 1.04 -11.98 16.36
C SER A 125 0.40 -11.69 17.73
N LEU A 126 -0.64 -10.86 17.78
CA LEU A 126 -1.37 -10.51 19.00
C LEU A 126 -2.03 -11.74 19.61
N ALA A 127 -2.78 -12.52 18.82
CA ALA A 127 -3.49 -13.69 19.29
C ALA A 127 -2.56 -14.80 19.81
N LEU A 128 -1.41 -15.00 19.15
CA LEU A 128 -0.50 -16.12 19.41
C LEU A 128 0.60 -15.80 20.42
N CYS A 129 1.07 -14.54 20.47
CA CYS A 129 2.16 -14.14 21.37
C CYS A 129 1.66 -13.69 22.75
N GLN A 130 0.44 -13.14 22.84
CA GLN A 130 -0.06 -12.58 24.09
C GLN A 130 -0.84 -13.62 24.92
N LYS A 131 -0.19 -14.11 25.99
CA LYS A 131 -0.76 -15.12 26.89
C LYS A 131 -1.96 -14.61 27.70
N GLY A 132 -2.01 -13.31 28.03
CA GLY A 132 -3.02 -12.72 28.91
C GLY A 132 -4.33 -12.29 28.24
N ILE A 133 -4.54 -12.57 26.95
CA ILE A 133 -5.81 -12.26 26.27
C ILE A 133 -6.88 -13.30 26.67
N ASN A 134 -8.06 -12.84 27.07
CA ASN A 134 -9.25 -13.67 27.31
C ASN A 134 -9.55 -14.56 26.09
N SER A 135 -9.92 -15.83 26.30
CA SER A 135 -10.24 -16.78 25.23
C SER A 135 -11.26 -16.24 24.22
N THR A 136 -12.31 -15.53 24.66
CA THR A 136 -13.31 -14.93 23.77
C THR A 136 -12.70 -13.86 22.86
N LEU A 137 -11.89 -12.96 23.44
CA LEU A 137 -11.20 -11.92 22.69
C LEU A 137 -10.16 -12.52 21.74
N ARG A 138 -9.42 -13.55 22.18
CA ARG A 138 -8.47 -14.29 21.35
C ARG A 138 -9.18 -14.92 20.14
N GLY A 139 -10.34 -15.53 20.35
CA GLY A 139 -11.17 -16.08 19.28
C GLY A 139 -11.60 -15.00 18.27
N GLY A 140 -12.06 -13.84 18.75
CA GLY A 140 -12.41 -12.71 17.89
C GLY A 140 -11.23 -12.17 17.08
N VAL A 141 -10.04 -12.03 17.69
CA VAL A 141 -8.82 -11.59 17.00
C VAL A 141 -8.39 -12.62 15.95
N LEU A 142 -8.44 -13.91 16.26
CA LEU A 142 -8.12 -14.98 15.30
C LEU A 142 -9.11 -15.00 14.13
N PHE A 143 -10.40 -14.83 14.39
CA PHE A 143 -11.40 -14.71 13.34
C PHE A 143 -11.10 -13.53 12.40
N LEU A 144 -10.79 -12.36 12.95
CA LEU A 144 -10.39 -11.19 12.15
C LEU A 144 -9.09 -11.42 11.37
N ALA A 145 -8.12 -12.15 11.94
CA ALA A 145 -6.89 -12.52 11.24
C ALA A 145 -7.18 -13.44 10.05
N VAL A 146 -8.06 -14.44 10.22
CA VAL A 146 -8.49 -15.35 9.14
C VAL A 146 -9.22 -14.58 8.04
N VAL A 147 -10.16 -13.69 8.39
CA VAL A 147 -10.86 -12.84 7.40
C VAL A 147 -9.87 -11.96 6.64
N SER A 148 -8.87 -11.39 7.34
CA SER A 148 -7.83 -10.57 6.72
C SER A 148 -6.92 -11.39 5.79
N LEU A 149 -6.63 -12.63 6.13
CA LEU A 149 -5.87 -13.57 5.30
C LEU A 149 -6.68 -13.99 4.06
N CYS A 150 -7.96 -14.29 4.21
CA CYS A 150 -8.86 -14.56 3.08
C CYS A 150 -8.92 -13.35 2.14
N ALA A 151 -9.00 -12.12 2.69
CA ALA A 151 -8.94 -10.90 1.90
C ALA A 151 -7.61 -10.75 1.17
N LEU A 152 -6.48 -11.08 1.81
CA LEU A 152 -5.16 -11.08 1.19
C LEU A 152 -5.09 -12.08 0.03
N ILE A 153 -5.54 -13.32 0.23
CA ILE A 153 -5.58 -14.36 -0.83
C ILE A 153 -6.49 -13.91 -1.98
N ALA A 154 -7.65 -13.32 -1.67
CA ALA A 154 -8.59 -12.82 -2.66
C ALA A 154 -8.04 -11.65 -3.50
N THR A 155 -7.03 -10.90 -3.02
CA THR A 155 -6.32 -9.94 -3.88
C THR A 155 -5.53 -10.60 -4.99
N GLY A 156 -5.10 -11.85 -4.76
CA GLY A 156 -4.26 -12.57 -5.68
C GLY A 156 -2.82 -12.05 -5.79
N SER A 157 -2.39 -11.19 -4.86
CA SER A 157 -1.11 -10.48 -4.92
C SER A 157 0.05 -11.33 -4.39
N ARG A 158 0.91 -11.82 -5.30
CA ARG A 158 2.02 -12.76 -5.01
C ARG A 158 3.01 -12.24 -3.96
N GLY A 159 3.58 -11.05 -4.17
CA GLY A 159 4.60 -10.48 -3.27
C GLY A 159 4.15 -10.33 -1.82
N PRO A 160 3.05 -9.60 -1.53
CA PRO A 160 2.40 -9.54 -0.23
C PRO A 160 2.18 -10.88 0.46
N MET A 161 1.76 -11.92 -0.27
CA MET A 161 1.60 -13.25 0.32
C MET A 161 2.95 -13.86 0.72
N LEU A 162 3.96 -13.76 -0.14
CA LEU A 162 5.32 -14.23 0.13
C LEU A 162 5.91 -13.56 1.38
N PHE A 163 5.91 -12.23 1.43
CA PHE A 163 6.53 -11.51 2.55
C PHE A 163 5.74 -11.59 3.85
N PHE A 164 4.41 -11.74 3.78
CA PHE A 164 3.60 -12.13 4.94
C PHE A 164 4.03 -13.51 5.45
N PHE A 165 4.20 -14.48 4.56
CA PHE A 165 4.63 -15.83 4.93
C PHE A 165 6.04 -15.85 5.53
N ILE A 166 7.00 -15.13 4.93
CA ILE A 166 8.36 -14.97 5.47
C ILE A 166 8.30 -14.36 6.88
N ALA A 167 7.54 -13.28 7.08
CA ALA A 167 7.40 -12.66 8.40
C ALA A 167 6.77 -13.60 9.43
N LEU A 168 5.83 -14.45 9.01
CA LEU A 168 5.20 -15.46 9.87
C LEU A 168 6.17 -16.59 10.24
N VAL A 169 6.95 -17.07 9.28
CA VAL A 169 8.02 -18.07 9.50
C VAL A 169 9.04 -17.53 10.50
N LEU A 170 9.52 -16.30 10.32
CA LEU A 170 10.46 -15.66 11.24
C LEU A 170 9.84 -15.48 12.64
N LEU A 171 8.58 -15.02 12.72
CA LEU A 171 7.86 -14.88 13.99
C LEU A 171 7.85 -16.19 14.76
N PHE A 172 7.46 -17.30 14.13
CA PHE A 172 7.37 -18.59 14.81
C PHE A 172 8.73 -19.21 15.09
N ALA A 173 9.71 -19.06 14.19
CA ALA A 173 11.06 -19.57 14.39
C ALA A 173 11.68 -19.03 15.67
N PHE A 174 11.49 -17.73 15.96
CA PHE A 174 12.08 -17.08 17.12
C PHE A 174 11.18 -17.07 18.37
N ASN A 175 9.85 -17.06 18.23
CA ASN A 175 8.94 -16.97 19.38
C ASN A 175 8.35 -18.31 19.84
N ASN A 176 8.10 -19.26 18.92
CA ASN A 176 7.47 -20.55 19.26
C ASN A 176 7.83 -21.68 18.26
N ARG A 177 8.88 -22.44 18.58
CA ARG A 177 9.39 -23.55 17.75
C ARG A 177 8.34 -24.62 17.42
N LYS A 178 7.37 -24.88 18.30
CA LYS A 178 6.30 -25.85 18.02
C LYS A 178 5.39 -25.37 16.89
N LEU A 179 4.99 -24.10 16.92
CA LEU A 179 4.19 -23.49 15.86
C LEU A 179 4.98 -23.37 14.56
N PHE A 180 6.29 -23.15 14.63
CA PHE A 180 7.16 -23.12 13.44
C PHE A 180 7.12 -24.46 12.69
N TRP A 181 7.37 -25.58 13.38
CA TRP A 181 7.31 -26.90 12.75
C TRP A 181 5.89 -27.22 12.24
N GLY A 182 4.87 -26.88 13.03
CA GLY A 182 3.48 -27.03 12.59
C GLY A 182 3.18 -26.25 11.31
N LEU A 183 3.64 -24.99 11.21
CA LEU A 183 3.49 -24.18 10.00
C LEU A 183 4.18 -24.81 8.79
N LEU A 184 5.40 -25.32 8.95
CA LEU A 184 6.13 -25.97 7.86
C LEU A 184 5.41 -27.23 7.37
N VAL A 185 4.97 -28.11 8.28
CA VAL A 185 4.23 -29.32 7.93
C VAL A 185 2.91 -28.98 7.23
N VAL A 186 2.13 -28.05 7.80
CA VAL A 186 0.85 -27.62 7.20
C VAL A 186 1.07 -27.02 5.81
N THR A 187 2.11 -26.20 5.63
CA THR A 187 2.43 -25.60 4.32
C THR A 187 2.85 -26.66 3.31
N ALA A 188 3.69 -27.62 3.70
CA ALA A 188 4.12 -28.70 2.82
C ALA A 188 2.93 -29.56 2.37
N VAL A 189 2.08 -29.97 3.32
CA VAL A 189 0.84 -30.73 3.02
C VAL A 189 -0.08 -29.93 2.12
N ALA A 190 -0.31 -28.64 2.42
CA ALA A 190 -1.14 -27.77 1.60
C ALA A 190 -0.62 -27.65 0.16
N LEU A 191 0.70 -27.48 -0.03
CA LEU A 191 1.29 -27.41 -1.37
C LEU A 191 1.11 -28.71 -2.16
N LEU A 192 1.28 -29.87 -1.51
CA LEU A 192 1.05 -31.17 -2.13
C LEU A 192 -0.42 -31.34 -2.56
N VAL A 193 -1.37 -30.98 -1.68
CA VAL A 193 -2.81 -31.06 -1.99
C VAL A 193 -3.21 -30.07 -3.08
N MET A 194 -2.69 -28.84 -3.04
CA MET A 194 -3.00 -27.81 -4.03
C MET A 194 -2.47 -28.15 -5.43
N LYS A 195 -1.33 -28.83 -5.51
CA LYS A 195 -0.73 -29.25 -6.79
C LYS A 195 -1.67 -30.18 -7.57
N GLU A 196 -2.25 -31.16 -6.88
CA GLU A 196 -3.11 -32.19 -7.50
C GLU A 196 -4.58 -31.73 -7.66
N SER A 197 -4.98 -30.67 -6.98
CA SER A 197 -6.38 -30.22 -6.99
C SER A 197 -6.68 -29.23 -8.12
N VAL A 198 -7.63 -29.58 -8.99
CA VAL A 198 -8.16 -28.69 -10.04
C VAL A 198 -8.71 -27.38 -9.46
N LEU A 199 -9.36 -27.44 -8.28
CA LEU A 199 -9.95 -26.26 -7.63
C LEU A 199 -8.89 -25.26 -7.13
N PHE A 200 -7.73 -25.76 -6.72
CA PHE A 200 -6.67 -24.95 -6.13
C PHE A 200 -5.48 -24.73 -7.07
N HIS A 201 -5.51 -25.29 -8.28
CA HIS A 201 -4.43 -25.20 -9.25
C HIS A 201 -4.03 -23.75 -9.55
N SER A 202 -4.99 -22.84 -9.68
CA SER A 202 -4.69 -21.40 -9.91
C SER A 202 -3.92 -20.76 -8.73
N ILE A 203 -4.16 -21.21 -7.50
CA ILE A 203 -3.40 -20.72 -6.33
C ILE A 203 -1.98 -21.32 -6.37
N TYR A 204 -1.86 -22.61 -6.69
CA TYR A 204 -0.57 -23.28 -6.85
C TYR A 204 0.29 -22.60 -7.92
N GLU A 205 -0.24 -22.34 -9.12
CA GLU A 205 0.49 -21.63 -10.19
C GLU A 205 0.96 -20.25 -9.74
N ARG A 206 0.16 -19.53 -8.95
CA ARG A 206 0.56 -18.23 -8.39
C ARG A 206 1.72 -18.35 -7.41
N VAL A 207 1.77 -19.41 -6.61
CA VAL A 207 2.90 -19.68 -5.71
C VAL A 207 4.12 -20.14 -6.51
N ALA A 208 3.95 -21.08 -7.43
CA ALA A 208 5.03 -21.61 -8.27
C ALA A 208 5.68 -20.51 -9.13
N SER A 209 4.87 -19.60 -9.67
CA SER A 209 5.36 -18.46 -10.47
C SER A 209 6.20 -17.44 -9.70
N ILE A 210 6.26 -17.51 -8.37
CA ILE A 210 7.20 -16.72 -7.57
C ILE A 210 8.64 -17.17 -7.85
N PHE A 211 8.84 -18.46 -8.13
CA PHE A 211 10.14 -19.08 -8.37
C PHE A 211 10.40 -19.39 -9.85
N ALA A 212 9.46 -19.06 -10.75
CA ALA A 212 9.58 -19.33 -12.18
C ALA A 212 10.42 -18.26 -12.89
N ASN A 213 11.44 -18.71 -13.65
CA ASN A 213 12.38 -17.86 -14.39
C ASN A 213 11.81 -17.36 -15.73
N ASP A 214 10.77 -17.99 -16.26
CA ASP A 214 10.13 -17.69 -17.54
C ASP A 214 8.91 -16.76 -17.39
N ASN A 215 8.67 -16.21 -16.19
CA ASN A 215 7.53 -15.35 -15.95
C ASN A 215 7.79 -13.93 -16.47
N ALA A 216 7.06 -13.53 -17.51
CA ALA A 216 7.16 -12.19 -18.12
C ALA A 216 7.05 -11.04 -17.10
N SER A 217 6.19 -11.15 -16.07
CA SER A 217 6.07 -10.11 -15.03
C SER A 217 7.29 -10.04 -14.12
N ASN A 218 7.94 -11.17 -13.81
CA ASN A 218 9.19 -11.16 -13.05
C ASN A 218 10.33 -10.59 -13.89
N ASN A 219 10.42 -10.98 -15.17
CA ASN A 219 11.43 -10.47 -16.10
C ASN A 219 11.28 -8.96 -16.31
N ALA A 220 10.05 -8.46 -16.43
CA ALA A 220 9.78 -7.03 -16.46
C ALA A 220 10.27 -6.30 -15.21
N ARG A 221 10.07 -6.86 -14.01
CA ARG A 221 10.60 -6.26 -12.77
C ARG A 221 12.13 -6.22 -12.77
N LEU A 222 12.79 -7.31 -13.15
CA LEU A 222 14.25 -7.36 -13.22
C LEU A 222 14.79 -6.34 -14.22
N LEU A 223 14.17 -6.22 -15.39
CA LEU A 223 14.52 -5.21 -16.39
C LEU A 223 14.32 -3.79 -15.82
N MET A 224 13.18 -3.51 -15.18
CA MET A 224 12.93 -2.22 -14.53
C MET A 224 13.96 -1.91 -13.43
N TRP A 225 14.38 -2.90 -12.64
CA TRP A 225 15.41 -2.70 -11.61
C TRP A 225 16.78 -2.42 -12.23
N SER A 226 17.13 -3.14 -13.29
CA SER A 226 18.36 -2.87 -14.05
C SER A 226 18.36 -1.44 -14.60
N ASN A 227 17.25 -1.02 -15.22
CA ASN A 227 17.08 0.33 -15.74
C ASN A 227 17.13 1.40 -14.64
N ALA A 228 16.54 1.12 -13.47
CA ALA A 228 16.60 2.00 -12.32
C ALA A 228 18.04 2.16 -11.80
N LEU A 229 18.78 1.06 -11.68
CA LEU A 229 20.19 1.09 -11.25
C LEU A 229 21.05 1.85 -12.26
N GLY A 230 20.87 1.59 -13.55
CA GLY A 230 21.56 2.33 -14.61
C GLY A 230 21.21 3.83 -14.60
N PHE A 231 19.96 4.19 -14.33
CA PHE A 231 19.55 5.58 -14.19
C PHE A 231 20.16 6.25 -12.96
N ILE A 232 20.28 5.54 -11.83
CA ILE A 232 20.98 6.01 -10.64
C ILE A 232 22.46 6.25 -10.97
N GLU A 233 23.12 5.30 -11.63
CA GLU A 233 24.52 5.41 -12.04
C GLU A 233 24.73 6.61 -12.99
N PHE A 234 23.87 6.77 -13.98
CA PHE A 234 23.88 7.91 -14.89
C PHE A 234 23.78 9.24 -14.13
N ASN A 235 22.87 9.35 -13.16
CA ASN A 235 22.74 10.56 -12.35
C ASN A 235 23.96 10.77 -11.43
N ILE A 236 24.60 9.72 -10.91
CA ILE A 236 25.85 9.87 -10.15
C ILE A 236 26.94 10.51 -11.02
N GLN A 237 27.05 10.09 -12.27
CA GLN A 237 28.10 10.55 -13.19
C GLN A 237 27.82 11.93 -13.80
N HIS A 238 26.57 12.23 -14.15
CA HIS A 238 26.22 13.41 -14.94
C HIS A 238 25.39 14.46 -14.18
N HIS A 239 24.60 14.04 -13.20
CA HIS A 239 23.63 14.90 -12.50
C HIS A 239 23.62 14.63 -10.99
N PHE A 240 24.79 14.78 -10.36
CA PHE A 240 25.00 14.35 -8.97
C PHE A 240 24.00 14.98 -7.98
N SER A 241 23.57 16.23 -8.20
CA SER A 241 22.52 16.86 -7.40
C SER A 241 21.19 16.10 -7.46
N THR A 242 20.79 15.69 -8.67
CA THR A 242 19.58 14.86 -8.89
C THR A 242 19.71 13.50 -8.22
N PHE A 243 20.89 12.88 -8.20
CA PHE A 243 21.12 11.67 -7.42
C PHE A 243 20.92 11.89 -5.90
N LEU A 244 21.45 12.98 -5.35
CA LEU A 244 21.36 13.27 -3.91
C LEU A 244 19.94 13.64 -3.46
N PHE A 245 19.25 14.48 -4.23
CA PHE A 245 17.97 15.11 -3.85
C PHE A 245 16.75 14.56 -4.59
N GLY A 246 16.98 13.68 -5.57
CA GLY A 246 15.94 13.05 -6.35
C GLY A 246 15.47 13.90 -7.54
N THR A 247 14.67 13.25 -8.38
CA THR A 247 14.03 13.84 -9.56
C THR A 247 12.71 14.54 -9.21
N GLY A 248 12.00 14.07 -8.18
CA GLY A 248 10.61 14.41 -7.90
C GLY A 248 9.61 13.74 -8.86
N ASP A 249 8.37 13.60 -8.41
CA ASP A 249 7.35 12.82 -9.12
C ASP A 249 6.97 13.38 -10.50
N SER A 250 7.01 14.71 -10.66
CA SER A 250 6.58 15.38 -11.89
C SER A 250 7.58 15.28 -13.04
N SER A 251 8.86 15.02 -12.76
CA SER A 251 9.92 14.99 -13.77
C SER A 251 10.39 13.58 -14.12
N LEU A 252 10.05 12.58 -13.29
CA LEU A 252 10.56 11.22 -13.43
C LEU A 252 10.31 10.63 -14.82
N GLU A 253 9.07 10.68 -15.31
CA GLU A 253 8.69 10.06 -16.59
C GLU A 253 9.53 10.62 -17.75
N ALA A 254 9.68 11.95 -17.79
CA ALA A 254 10.43 12.64 -18.83
C ALA A 254 11.92 12.30 -18.77
N LEU A 255 12.54 12.40 -17.59
CA LEU A 255 13.97 12.15 -17.40
C LEU A 255 14.32 10.67 -17.63
N LEU A 256 13.47 9.75 -17.18
CA LEU A 256 13.68 8.32 -17.39
C LEU A 256 13.51 7.95 -18.87
N THR A 257 12.50 8.50 -19.55
CA THR A 257 12.31 8.27 -21.00
C THR A 257 13.51 8.76 -21.79
N GLN A 258 14.02 9.95 -21.45
CA GLN A 258 15.23 10.49 -22.06
C GLN A 258 16.45 9.58 -21.84
N TYR A 259 16.67 9.13 -20.61
CA TYR A 259 17.75 8.19 -20.30
C TYR A 259 17.60 6.87 -21.06
N LEU A 260 16.43 6.24 -21.03
CA LEU A 260 16.21 4.96 -21.68
C LEU A 260 16.42 5.03 -23.19
N SER A 261 15.99 6.14 -23.81
CA SER A 261 16.22 6.40 -25.23
C SER A 261 17.70 6.65 -25.57
N SER A 262 18.52 7.02 -24.59
CA SER A 262 19.96 7.21 -24.77
C SER A 262 20.77 5.91 -24.68
N VAL A 263 20.24 4.89 -23.99
CA VAL A 263 20.93 3.60 -23.80
C VAL A 263 20.37 2.47 -24.67
N GLY A 264 19.20 2.65 -25.29
CA GLY A 264 18.61 1.67 -26.19
C GLY A 264 17.22 2.06 -26.69
N SER A 265 16.52 1.10 -27.31
CA SER A 265 15.14 1.27 -27.76
C SER A 265 14.14 0.86 -26.68
N ILE A 266 13.28 1.79 -26.27
CA ILE A 266 12.19 1.52 -25.30
C ILE A 266 11.23 0.45 -25.85
N GLU A 267 10.97 0.46 -27.16
CA GLU A 267 10.08 -0.52 -27.80
C GLU A 267 10.67 -1.94 -27.73
N GLU A 268 11.97 -2.09 -27.97
CA GLU A 268 12.65 -3.38 -27.85
C GLU A 268 12.65 -3.88 -26.40
N MET A 269 12.89 -2.98 -25.44
CA MET A 269 12.80 -3.29 -24.02
C MET A 269 11.40 -3.78 -23.63
N GLN A 270 10.34 -3.08 -24.04
CA GLN A 270 8.95 -3.50 -23.80
C GLN A 270 8.64 -4.86 -24.41
N LYS A 271 9.02 -5.05 -25.69
CA LYS A 271 8.80 -6.31 -26.41
C LYS A 271 9.51 -7.49 -25.75
N SER A 272 10.71 -7.27 -25.20
CA SER A 272 11.48 -8.32 -24.51
C SER A 272 10.79 -8.87 -23.25
N VAL A 273 9.85 -8.12 -22.67
CA VAL A 273 9.11 -8.49 -21.46
C VAL A 273 7.59 -8.52 -21.66
N ASN A 274 7.14 -8.69 -22.91
CA ASN A 274 5.72 -8.75 -23.29
C ASN A 274 4.89 -7.54 -22.82
N ASP A 275 5.45 -6.34 -23.00
CA ASP A 275 4.81 -5.05 -22.71
C ASP A 275 4.39 -4.89 -21.24
N GLN A 276 5.12 -5.54 -20.33
CA GLN A 276 4.88 -5.49 -18.87
C GLN A 276 5.75 -4.45 -18.15
N MET A 277 6.63 -3.73 -18.84
CA MET A 277 7.49 -2.72 -18.23
C MET A 277 6.71 -1.42 -18.02
N SER A 278 6.92 -0.78 -16.87
CA SER A 278 6.40 0.57 -16.57
C SER A 278 7.54 1.58 -16.61
N ILE A 279 7.25 2.76 -17.14
CA ILE A 279 8.19 3.91 -17.17
C ILE A 279 7.95 4.83 -15.96
N ASN A 280 6.83 4.65 -15.27
CA ASN A 280 6.44 5.49 -14.14
C ASN A 280 6.55 4.78 -12.79
N ASP A 281 7.04 3.54 -12.75
CA ASP A 281 7.05 2.72 -11.54
C ASP A 281 8.07 1.58 -11.72
N PHE A 282 9.11 1.52 -10.88
CA PHE A 282 10.14 0.48 -10.95
C PHE A 282 9.78 -0.82 -10.21
N HIS A 283 8.60 -0.88 -9.59
CA HIS A 283 8.15 -1.97 -8.73
C HIS A 283 9.14 -2.35 -7.62
N ASN A 284 9.80 -1.34 -7.05
CA ASN A 284 10.74 -1.49 -5.95
C ASN A 284 10.81 -0.17 -5.17
N LEU A 285 10.27 -0.16 -3.96
CA LEU A 285 10.25 0.99 -3.05
C LEU A 285 11.62 1.65 -2.89
N TYR A 286 12.70 0.86 -2.81
CA TYR A 286 14.03 1.38 -2.50
C TYR A 286 14.62 2.13 -3.70
N LEU A 287 14.54 1.52 -4.88
CA LEU A 287 15.00 2.15 -6.12
C LEU A 287 14.13 3.36 -6.47
N ASP A 288 12.82 3.22 -6.34
CA ASP A 288 11.86 4.29 -6.59
C ASP A 288 12.06 5.47 -5.63
N SER A 289 12.30 5.21 -4.34
CA SER A 289 12.63 6.26 -3.36
C SER A 289 13.97 6.92 -3.67
N ALA A 290 15.00 6.14 -4.04
CA ALA A 290 16.32 6.68 -4.36
C ALA A 290 16.26 7.63 -5.56
N ILE A 291 15.46 7.28 -6.58
CA ILE A 291 15.31 8.08 -7.80
C ILE A 291 14.40 9.29 -7.59
N ARG A 292 13.25 9.11 -6.92
CA ARG A 292 12.26 10.18 -6.74
C ARG A 292 12.64 11.17 -5.65
N MET A 293 13.06 10.66 -4.49
CA MET A 293 13.34 11.44 -3.28
C MET A 293 14.83 11.67 -3.04
N GLY A 294 15.69 10.96 -3.76
CA GLY A 294 17.15 11.07 -3.65
C GLY A 294 17.78 10.11 -2.66
N ALA A 295 19.10 9.97 -2.79
CA ALA A 295 19.91 9.11 -1.93
C ALA A 295 19.88 9.57 -0.46
N ILE A 296 19.91 10.88 -0.18
CA ILE A 296 19.92 11.40 1.19
C ILE A 296 18.64 10.99 1.92
N PHE A 297 17.48 11.23 1.30
CA PHE A 297 16.19 10.86 1.87
C PHE A 297 16.10 9.34 2.09
N THR A 298 16.48 8.57 1.08
CA THR A 298 16.36 7.10 1.12
C THR A 298 17.24 6.50 2.21
N LEU A 299 18.47 6.98 2.35
CA LEU A 299 19.37 6.56 3.42
C LEU A 299 18.82 6.95 4.80
N ALA A 300 18.38 8.19 4.98
CA ALA A 300 17.78 8.63 6.25
C ALA A 300 16.56 7.80 6.64
N TYR A 301 15.69 7.50 5.66
CA TYR A 301 14.52 6.64 5.84
C TYR A 301 14.91 5.23 6.27
N LEU A 302 15.85 4.58 5.57
CA LEU A 302 16.32 3.24 5.90
C LEU A 302 17.05 3.20 7.25
N SER A 303 17.86 4.21 7.56
CA SER A 303 18.51 4.35 8.87
C SER A 303 17.48 4.47 10.00
N PHE A 304 16.38 5.21 9.79
CA PHE A 304 15.31 5.31 10.77
C PHE A 304 14.60 3.97 11.00
N ILE A 305 14.28 3.23 9.94
CA ILE A 305 13.71 1.88 10.08
C ILE A 305 14.70 0.93 10.77
N GLY A 306 15.99 1.01 10.44
CA GLY A 306 17.06 0.24 11.10
C GLY A 306 17.16 0.55 12.60
N TYR A 307 17.11 1.82 12.97
CA TYR A 307 17.06 2.25 14.37
C TYR A 307 15.85 1.66 15.11
N LEU A 308 14.66 1.69 14.49
CA LEU A 308 13.45 1.09 15.07
C LEU A 308 13.61 -0.42 15.27
N LEU A 309 14.18 -1.15 14.31
CA LEU A 309 14.46 -2.58 14.45
C LEU A 309 15.43 -2.88 15.60
N LEU A 310 16.48 -2.09 15.76
CA LEU A 310 17.42 -2.23 16.89
C LEU A 310 16.73 -1.97 18.23
N ALA A 311 15.93 -0.90 18.33
CA ALA A 311 15.17 -0.59 19.54
C ALA A 311 14.18 -1.70 19.90
N LEU A 312 13.45 -2.22 18.92
CA LEU A 312 12.51 -3.33 19.11
C LEU A 312 13.21 -4.64 19.47
N SER A 313 14.38 -4.91 18.88
CA SER A 313 15.19 -6.08 19.21
C SER A 313 15.65 -6.03 20.67
N ASN A 314 16.09 -4.86 21.15
CA ASN A 314 16.40 -4.66 22.57
C ASN A 314 15.17 -4.88 23.46
N MET A 315 13.98 -4.47 23.04
CA MET A 315 12.73 -4.76 23.78
C MET A 315 12.45 -6.27 23.85
N VAL A 316 12.67 -7.02 22.76
CA VAL A 316 12.54 -8.48 22.75
C VAL A 316 13.54 -9.13 23.71
N LEU A 317 14.81 -8.72 23.68
CA LEU A 317 15.85 -9.23 24.57
C LEU A 317 15.52 -8.96 26.05
N ASN A 318 14.88 -7.83 26.35
CA ASN A 318 14.36 -7.50 27.68
C ASN A 318 13.04 -8.21 28.03
N GLY A 319 12.62 -9.21 27.24
CA GLY A 319 11.45 -10.04 27.50
C GLY A 319 10.11 -9.44 27.11
N ASN A 320 10.08 -8.30 26.39
CA ASN A 320 8.85 -7.75 25.84
C ASN A 320 8.46 -8.47 24.54
N LYS A 321 7.60 -9.48 24.67
CA LYS A 321 7.12 -10.28 23.53
C LYS A 321 6.28 -9.50 22.53
N ASN A 322 5.68 -8.37 22.93
CA ASN A 322 4.86 -7.55 22.02
C ASN A 322 5.71 -6.90 20.92
N ALA A 323 7.01 -6.70 21.16
CA ALA A 323 7.91 -6.13 20.16
C ALA A 323 8.04 -7.00 18.90
N TRP A 324 7.77 -8.31 18.99
CA TRP A 324 7.69 -9.18 17.81
C TRP A 324 6.60 -8.76 16.83
N MET A 325 5.47 -8.21 17.30
CA MET A 325 4.41 -7.72 16.41
C MET A 325 4.93 -6.60 15.51
N SER A 326 5.68 -5.66 16.10
CA SER A 326 6.30 -4.54 15.41
C SER A 326 7.40 -5.00 14.45
N ILE A 327 8.25 -5.94 14.87
CA ILE A 327 9.31 -6.49 14.01
C ILE A 327 8.70 -7.20 12.80
N SER A 328 7.71 -8.07 13.00
CA SER A 328 7.04 -8.78 11.90
C SER A 328 6.34 -7.81 10.94
N LEU A 329 5.76 -6.71 11.46
CA LEU A 329 5.18 -5.66 10.63
C LEU A 329 6.25 -4.95 9.78
N ILE A 330 7.40 -4.57 10.36
CA ILE A 330 8.51 -3.94 9.64
C ILE A 330 9.05 -4.89 8.57
N VAL A 331 9.31 -6.16 8.91
CA VAL A 331 9.82 -7.16 7.97
C VAL A 331 8.83 -7.36 6.81
N THR A 332 7.52 -7.43 7.09
CA THR A 332 6.50 -7.53 6.05
C THR A 332 6.51 -6.30 5.14
N TYR A 333 6.60 -5.10 5.72
CA TYR A 333 6.62 -3.85 4.96
C TYR A 333 7.87 -3.72 4.07
N LEU A 334 9.05 -3.97 4.63
CA LEU A 334 10.33 -3.93 3.92
C LEU A 334 10.38 -5.00 2.82
N GLY A 335 9.95 -6.22 3.15
CA GLY A 335 9.87 -7.30 2.18
C GLY A 335 9.02 -6.90 0.98
N ILE A 336 7.80 -6.43 1.21
CA ILE A 336 6.91 -5.98 0.12
C ILE A 336 7.51 -4.84 -0.69
N GLY A 337 8.24 -3.93 -0.04
CA GLY A 337 8.97 -2.85 -0.71
C GLY A 337 9.99 -3.34 -1.75
N THR A 338 10.49 -4.57 -1.66
CA THR A 338 11.39 -5.11 -2.70
C THR A 338 10.70 -5.35 -4.03
N VAL A 339 9.39 -5.64 -4.05
CA VAL A 339 8.64 -6.06 -5.27
C VAL A 339 7.45 -5.17 -5.62
N TYR A 340 7.19 -4.14 -4.81
CA TYR A 340 6.22 -3.11 -5.06
C TYR A 340 6.80 -1.76 -4.74
N SER A 341 6.49 -0.78 -5.58
CA SER A 341 6.71 0.61 -5.24
C SER A 341 5.70 1.05 -4.21
N ASN A 342 6.19 1.83 -3.26
CA ASN A 342 5.34 2.51 -2.31
C ASN A 342 5.73 3.98 -2.39
N ASN A 343 4.89 4.80 -3.01
CA ASN A 343 5.17 6.22 -3.23
C ASN A 343 5.16 7.04 -1.92
N LEU A 344 5.45 6.43 -0.76
CA LEU A 344 5.46 7.04 0.57
C LEU A 344 4.16 7.74 0.99
N GLU A 345 3.08 7.56 0.23
CA GLU A 345 1.78 8.15 0.51
C GLU A 345 1.04 7.31 1.58
N PHE A 346 -0.03 6.63 1.18
CA PHE A 346 -1.02 6.07 2.08
C PHE A 346 -0.54 4.82 2.82
N GLN A 347 0.19 3.92 2.15
CA GLN A 347 0.60 2.65 2.77
C GLN A 347 1.67 2.88 3.84
N THR A 348 2.59 3.82 3.62
CA THR A 348 3.64 4.19 4.59
C THR A 348 3.02 4.85 5.81
N ALA A 349 2.02 5.73 5.63
CA ALA A 349 1.26 6.31 6.73
C ALA A 349 0.51 5.24 7.56
N ILE A 350 -0.16 4.29 6.90
CA ILE A 350 -0.82 3.16 7.57
C ILE A 350 0.18 2.30 8.32
N PHE A 351 1.32 2.00 7.70
CA PHE A 351 2.38 1.22 8.31
C PHE A 351 2.87 1.87 9.61
N PHE A 352 3.20 3.17 9.60
CA PHE A 352 3.65 3.87 10.80
C PHE A 352 2.55 4.01 11.86
N PHE A 353 1.29 4.19 11.44
CA PHE A 353 0.15 4.18 12.35
C PHE A 353 0.02 2.83 13.08
N LEU A 354 0.03 1.73 12.32
CA LEU A 354 -0.04 0.38 12.88
C LEU A 354 1.17 0.06 13.75
N LEU A 355 2.37 0.51 13.35
CA LEU A 355 3.59 0.34 14.13
C LEU A 355 3.51 1.07 15.48
N ALA A 356 2.97 2.30 15.49
CA ALA A 356 2.76 3.05 16.72
C ALA A 356 1.78 2.33 17.66
N LEU A 357 0.70 1.74 17.13
CA LEU A 357 -0.23 0.92 17.91
C LEU A 357 0.46 -0.31 18.52
N CYS A 358 1.29 -1.02 17.75
CA CYS A 358 2.05 -2.17 18.26
C CYS A 358 3.03 -1.78 19.38
N ILE A 359 3.75 -0.66 19.23
CA ILE A 359 4.73 -0.19 20.22
C ILE A 359 4.05 0.25 21.52
N THR A 360 2.88 0.89 21.42
CA THR A 360 2.13 1.41 22.58
C THR A 360 1.24 0.37 23.24
N TRP A 361 1.18 -0.85 22.69
CA TRP A 361 0.32 -1.90 23.22
C TRP A 361 0.72 -2.32 24.65
N PRO A 362 -0.23 -2.38 25.60
CA PRO A 362 0.07 -2.68 27.00
C PRO A 362 0.84 -4.00 27.18
N ASN A 363 1.90 -3.97 27.99
CA ASN A 363 2.64 -5.16 28.35
C ASN A 363 2.00 -5.80 29.59
N SER A 364 1.52 -7.04 29.47
CA SER A 364 0.75 -7.72 30.53
C SER A 364 1.50 -7.86 31.85
N LYS A 365 2.84 -7.85 31.83
CA LYS A 365 3.67 -7.91 33.04
C LYS A 365 3.64 -6.64 33.88
N ALA A 366 3.48 -5.47 33.25
CA ALA A 366 3.39 -4.20 33.97
C ALA A 366 2.05 -4.06 34.71
N SER A 367 0.98 -4.67 34.18
CA SER A 367 -0.34 -4.64 34.78
C SER A 367 -0.45 -5.48 36.05
N ALA A 368 0.31 -6.58 36.14
CA ALA A 368 0.30 -7.49 37.29
C ALA A 368 1.14 -7.02 38.49
N ALA A 369 2.04 -6.03 38.30
CA ALA A 369 2.85 -5.47 39.39
C ALA A 369 2.13 -4.31 40.12
N ASN A 370 1.02 -3.83 39.58
CA ASN A 370 0.23 -2.71 40.13
C ASN A 370 -1.14 -3.14 40.67
N SER A 371 -1.43 -4.45 40.66
CA SER A 371 -2.58 -5.11 41.25
C SER A 371 -2.12 -5.97 42.41
#